data_AF-A0A5D2E4X7-F1
#
_entry.id   AF-A0A5D2E4X7-F1
#
_cell.length_a   1.000
_cell.length_b   1.000
_cell.length_c   1.000
_cell.angle_alpha   90.00
_cell.angle_beta   90.00
_cell.angle_gamma   90.00
#
_symmetry.space_group_name_H-M   'P 1'
#
loop_
_entity.id
_entity.type
_entity.pdbx_description
1 polymer ?
#
loop_
_entity_poly.entity_id
_entity_poly.type
_entity_poly.pdbx_seq_one_letter_code
_entity_poly.pdbx_strand_id
1 'polypeptide(L)'
;MADDLCFFTKDSFILKSPKKSPLVLRTVVLLFVMVCGVYICTICLKQISTGSTTEFLNFRVDQKPCPEPNIEPWEIPYVHYPNPKTYSRAECACNPVRYFAIMSMQRSGSGWFETLLNNHTNISSNGEIFSVKVRRSNVSTIFETLDRIYNLDWMSSASKNECTAAVGLKWMLNQGLMQHHKEIVEYFNTRGVSTILLFRRNLLRRMISILANSYDRDAKPLNGTHKSHVHSPYEAAILASYKPVINATTLIPILRQVEETTKKGLEYFKSTRHIILYYEDVVKNHTKLAEVQEFLKVPKRELKSRQVKIHKGSLSNHIQNWVDVEKALNGTKYESYLHGDYRK
;
A
#
# COMPACT_ATOMS: atom_id res chain seq x y z
N MET A 1 -76.28 37.26 83.15
CA MET A 1 -74.84 37.10 82.91
C MET A 1 -74.60 37.49 81.47
N ALA A 2 -74.68 38.80 81.28
CA ALA A 2 -74.29 39.52 80.09
C ALA A 2 -72.99 40.23 80.45
N ASP A 3 -72.11 40.35 79.47
CA ASP A 3 -71.25 41.50 79.20
C ASP A 3 -69.94 40.94 78.61
N ASP A 4 -69.75 40.88 77.29
CA ASP A 4 -69.78 41.97 76.30
C ASP A 4 -68.41 42.67 76.18
N LEU A 5 -68.28 43.31 75.02
CA LEU A 5 -67.31 44.30 74.59
C LEU A 5 -66.04 43.80 73.89
N CYS A 6 -66.00 43.91 72.55
CA CYS A 6 -65.87 45.15 71.75
C CYS A 6 -64.39 45.46 71.51
N PHE A 7 -63.94 46.13 70.45
CA PHE A 7 -64.38 46.50 69.09
C PHE A 7 -63.29 47.48 68.64
N PHE A 8 -63.13 47.68 67.32
CA PHE A 8 -62.36 48.76 66.66
C PHE A 8 -60.82 48.66 66.74
N THR A 9 -60.03 48.97 65.71
CA THR A 9 -60.20 49.87 64.54
C THR A 9 -59.14 49.43 63.50
N LYS A 10 -59.51 49.14 62.24
CA LYS A 10 -59.27 50.01 61.07
C LYS A 10 -57.78 50.26 60.78
N ASP A 11 -57.25 49.59 59.76
CA ASP A 11 -56.83 50.34 58.57
C ASP A 11 -56.68 49.47 57.32
N SER A 12 -57.27 50.01 56.28
CA SER A 12 -57.23 49.59 54.89
C SER A 12 -55.82 49.59 54.34
N PHE A 13 -55.34 48.44 53.88
CA PHE A 13 -54.41 48.40 52.76
C PHE A 13 -54.92 47.41 51.71
N ILE A 14 -55.74 47.95 50.81
CA ILE A 14 -55.93 47.41 49.47
C ILE A 14 -54.57 47.49 48.78
N LEU A 15 -53.71 46.50 49.00
CA LEU A 15 -52.53 46.30 48.19
C LEU A 15 -53.00 45.57 46.93
N LYS A 16 -53.27 46.35 45.87
CA LYS A 16 -53.47 45.85 44.51
C LYS A 16 -52.50 44.70 44.27
N SER A 17 -53.01 43.48 44.07
CA SER A 17 -52.14 42.41 43.58
C SER A 17 -51.55 42.91 42.27
N PRO A 18 -50.21 43.00 42.11
CA PRO A 18 -49.68 43.28 40.79
C PRO A 18 -50.15 42.12 39.93
N LYS A 19 -50.87 42.41 38.84
CA LYS A 19 -51.18 41.41 37.81
C LYS A 19 -49.84 40.80 37.42
N LYS A 20 -49.49 39.64 38.00
CA LYS A 20 -48.31 38.88 37.62
C LYS A 20 -48.58 38.49 36.18
N SER A 21 -47.97 39.25 35.28
CA SER A 21 -48.09 39.05 33.85
C SER A 21 -47.87 37.57 33.56
N PRO A 22 -48.80 36.89 32.87
CA PRO A 22 -48.65 35.46 32.53
C PRO A 22 -47.35 35.21 31.75
N LEU A 23 -46.75 36.27 31.18
CA LEU A 23 -45.46 36.27 30.52
C LEU A 23 -44.30 36.04 31.50
N VAL A 24 -44.28 36.69 32.66
CA VAL A 24 -43.21 36.50 33.67
C VAL A 24 -43.24 35.09 34.24
N LEU A 25 -44.45 34.57 34.54
CA LEU A 25 -44.60 33.19 35.01
C LEU A 25 -44.15 32.19 33.94
N ARG A 26 -44.51 32.41 32.67
CA ARG A 26 -44.05 31.57 31.55
C ARG A 26 -42.53 31.64 31.38
N THR A 27 -41.90 32.80 31.52
CA THR A 27 -40.44 32.94 31.43
C THR A 27 -39.74 32.23 32.59
N VAL A 28 -40.28 32.30 33.80
CA VAL A 28 -39.74 31.58 34.97
C VAL A 28 -39.89 30.06 34.79
N VAL A 29 -41.03 29.58 34.30
CA VAL A 29 -41.24 28.15 34.00
C VAL A 29 -40.29 27.68 32.89
N LEU A 30 -40.08 28.47 31.84
CA LEU A 30 -39.13 28.14 30.76
C LEU A 30 -37.69 28.07 31.27
N LEU A 31 -37.27 29.02 32.12
CA LEU A 31 -35.97 28.97 32.77
C LEU A 31 -35.82 27.73 33.66
N PHE A 32 -36.87 27.38 34.41
CA PHE A 32 -36.86 26.19 35.26
C PHE A 32 -36.75 24.90 34.42
N VAL A 33 -37.50 24.80 33.32
CA VAL A 33 -37.42 23.66 32.38
C VAL A 33 -36.03 23.57 31.73
N MET A 34 -35.42 24.70 31.35
CA MET A 34 -34.07 24.72 30.79
C MET A 34 -33.02 24.27 31.82
N VAL A 35 -33.11 24.75 33.06
CA VAL A 35 -32.19 24.36 34.15
C VAL A 35 -32.37 22.89 34.53
N CYS A 36 -33.62 22.42 34.64
CA CYS A 36 -33.91 21.01 34.87
C CYS A 36 -33.47 20.13 33.70
N GLY A 37 -33.67 20.57 32.46
CA GLY A 37 -33.22 19.87 31.26
C GLY A 37 -31.70 19.73 31.22
N VAL A 38 -30.96 20.81 31.50
CA VAL A 38 -29.50 20.76 31.64
C VAL A 38 -29.12 19.83 32.77
N TYR A 39 -29.70 19.95 33.97
CA TYR A 39 -29.38 19.12 35.12
C TYR A 39 -29.63 17.62 34.88
N ILE A 40 -30.77 17.27 34.27
CA ILE A 40 -31.10 15.90 33.87
C ILE A 40 -30.08 15.42 32.83
N CYS A 41 -29.75 16.24 31.84
CA CYS A 41 -28.74 15.90 30.83
C CYS A 41 -27.35 15.69 31.47
N THR A 42 -26.97 16.48 32.47
CA THR A 42 -25.72 16.32 33.22
C THR A 42 -25.72 15.04 34.06
N ILE A 43 -26.86 14.64 34.64
CA ILE A 43 -27.00 13.37 35.36
C ILE A 43 -27.00 12.18 34.40
N CYS A 44 -27.68 12.27 33.26
CA CYS A 44 -27.64 11.24 32.22
C CYS A 44 -26.22 11.08 31.65
N LEU A 45 -25.50 12.19 31.39
CA LEU A 45 -24.10 12.16 30.99
C LEU A 45 -23.20 11.58 32.10
N LYS A 46 -23.46 11.91 33.36
CA LYS A 46 -22.76 11.28 34.49
C LYS A 46 -23.07 9.79 34.58
N GLN A 47 -24.30 9.33 34.36
CA GLN A 47 -24.66 7.91 34.34
C GLN A 47 -24.04 7.16 33.15
N ILE A 48 -23.91 7.77 31.98
CA ILE A 48 -23.16 7.20 30.84
C ILE A 48 -21.64 7.15 31.17
N SER A 49 -21.14 8.15 31.89
CA SER A 49 -19.74 8.22 32.36
C SER A 49 -19.43 7.31 33.54
N THR A 50 -20.39 6.96 34.40
CA THR A 50 -20.22 6.06 35.55
C THR A 50 -20.76 4.66 35.33
N GLY A 51 -21.49 4.42 34.24
CA GLY A 51 -22.06 3.12 33.85
C GLY A 51 -21.34 2.42 32.68
N SER A 52 -20.18 2.91 32.24
CA SER A 52 -19.35 2.23 31.22
C SER A 52 -18.01 1.74 31.74
N THR A 53 -17.86 1.56 33.05
CA THR A 53 -17.05 0.45 33.55
C THR A 53 -17.86 -0.83 33.40
N THR A 54 -18.12 -1.23 32.16
CA THR A 54 -17.92 -2.64 31.84
C THR A 54 -16.50 -2.90 32.30
N GLU A 55 -16.35 -3.52 33.48
CA GLU A 55 -15.27 -4.46 33.69
C GLU A 55 -15.34 -5.39 32.49
N PHE A 56 -14.60 -5.04 31.44
CA PHE A 56 -14.00 -6.04 30.60
C PHE A 56 -13.25 -6.88 31.62
N LEU A 57 -13.85 -7.99 32.02
CA LEU A 57 -13.11 -9.15 32.42
C LEU A 57 -12.06 -9.28 31.34
N ASN A 58 -10.85 -8.79 31.64
CA ASN A 58 -9.66 -9.17 30.94
C ASN A 58 -9.54 -10.67 31.24
N PHE A 59 -10.36 -11.47 30.55
CA PHE A 59 -9.91 -12.76 30.08
C PHE A 59 -8.62 -12.40 29.35
N ARG A 60 -7.50 -12.50 30.07
CA ARG A 60 -6.30 -13.03 29.47
C ARG A 60 -6.78 -14.36 28.92
N VAL A 61 -7.22 -14.33 27.66
CA VAL A 61 -7.12 -15.49 26.82
C VAL A 61 -5.64 -15.79 26.92
N ASP A 62 -5.28 -16.70 27.83
CA ASP A 62 -3.99 -17.36 27.78
C ASP A 62 -3.90 -17.77 26.31
N GLN A 63 -3.05 -17.08 25.55
CA GLN A 63 -2.87 -17.39 24.15
C GLN A 63 -2.46 -18.84 24.17
N LYS A 64 -3.38 -19.74 23.76
CA LYS A 64 -3.04 -21.14 23.64
C LYS A 64 -1.78 -21.15 22.81
N PRO A 65 -0.67 -21.71 23.34
CA PRO A 65 0.56 -21.74 22.59
C PRO A 65 0.24 -22.35 21.23
N CYS A 66 0.67 -21.67 20.17
CA CYS A 66 0.42 -22.14 18.83
C CYS A 66 0.87 -23.61 18.75
N PRO A 67 0.10 -24.48 18.08
CA PRO A 67 0.54 -25.85 17.87
C PRO A 67 1.95 -25.84 17.27
N GLU A 68 2.82 -26.74 17.74
CA GLU A 68 4.15 -26.87 17.14
C GLU A 68 3.97 -27.05 15.63
N PRO A 69 4.51 -26.12 14.83
CA PRO A 69 4.24 -26.15 13.41
C PRO A 69 5.03 -27.30 12.81
N ASN A 70 4.36 -28.15 12.03
CA ASN A 70 5.02 -29.23 11.29
C ASN A 70 5.80 -28.62 10.10
N ILE A 71 6.95 -28.03 10.40
CA ILE A 71 7.81 -27.32 9.45
C ILE A 71 9.16 -28.01 9.44
N GLU A 72 9.62 -28.32 8.23
CA GLU A 72 10.95 -28.86 8.01
C GLU A 72 12.05 -27.92 8.53
N PRO A 73 13.13 -28.43 9.16
CA PRO A 73 14.15 -27.59 9.79
C PRO A 73 14.73 -26.49 8.89
N TRP A 74 14.86 -26.75 7.58
CA TRP A 74 15.38 -25.78 6.61
C TRP A 74 14.40 -24.67 6.23
N GLU A 75 13.10 -24.81 6.52
CA GLU A 75 12.08 -23.78 6.27
C GLU A 75 11.92 -22.82 7.46
N ILE A 76 12.38 -23.20 8.66
CA ILE A 76 12.26 -22.41 9.90
C ILE A 76 12.76 -20.96 9.72
N PRO A 77 13.91 -20.68 9.08
CA PRO A 77 14.41 -19.30 8.94
C PRO A 77 13.49 -18.39 8.11
N TYR A 78 12.60 -18.94 7.30
CA TYR A 78 11.72 -18.20 6.38
C TYR A 78 10.30 -18.00 6.92
N VAL A 79 10.03 -18.52 8.12
CA VAL A 79 8.71 -18.52 8.74
C VAL A 79 8.70 -17.61 9.96
N HIS A 80 7.78 -16.65 9.96
CA HIS A 80 7.68 -15.64 11.02
C HIS A 80 6.27 -15.56 11.59
N TYR A 81 6.19 -15.14 12.85
CA TYR A 81 4.93 -14.92 13.57
C TYR A 81 4.87 -13.45 14.03
N PRO A 82 4.64 -12.50 13.10
CA PRO A 82 4.62 -11.08 13.43
C PRO A 82 3.48 -10.77 14.40
N ASN A 83 3.77 -9.84 15.33
CA ASN A 83 2.82 -9.35 16.32
C ASN A 83 2.64 -7.83 16.13
N PRO A 84 1.74 -7.41 15.22
CA PRO A 84 1.51 -6.00 14.94
C PRO A 84 1.02 -5.26 16.18
N LYS A 85 1.44 -4.00 16.33
CA LYS A 85 1.09 -3.13 17.46
C LYS A 85 -0.27 -2.48 17.29
N THR A 86 -0.74 -2.34 16.06
CA THR A 86 -1.94 -1.55 15.71
C THR A 86 -3.21 -2.37 15.63
N TYR A 87 -3.12 -3.71 15.55
CA TYR A 87 -4.27 -4.62 15.52
C TYR A 87 -3.88 -6.03 15.96
N SER A 88 -4.86 -6.87 16.27
CA SER A 88 -4.63 -8.29 16.53
C SER A 88 -4.83 -9.12 15.26
N ARG A 89 -3.96 -10.11 15.03
CA ARG A 89 -4.14 -11.10 13.95
C ARG A 89 -5.24 -12.12 14.24
N ALA A 90 -5.91 -12.03 15.39
CA ALA A 90 -7.05 -12.83 15.80
C ALA A 90 -6.80 -14.34 15.59
N GLU A 91 -7.71 -15.04 14.91
CA GLU A 91 -7.61 -16.48 14.60
C GLU A 91 -6.35 -16.85 13.80
N CYS A 92 -5.75 -15.89 13.10
CA CYS A 92 -4.59 -16.06 12.25
C CYS A 92 -3.27 -15.72 12.96
N ALA A 93 -3.26 -15.46 14.27
CA ALA A 93 -2.04 -15.20 15.04
C ALA A 93 -1.00 -16.35 14.91
N CYS A 94 -1.47 -17.59 14.88
CA CYS A 94 -0.64 -18.79 14.70
C CYS A 94 -0.38 -19.15 13.23
N ASN A 95 -0.80 -18.32 12.27
CA ASN A 95 -0.48 -18.57 10.87
C ASN A 95 0.90 -17.97 10.54
N PRO A 96 1.81 -18.76 9.96
CA PRO A 96 3.13 -18.28 9.59
C PRO A 96 3.05 -17.25 8.47
N VAL A 97 3.96 -16.28 8.52
CA VAL A 97 4.12 -15.22 7.52
C VAL A 97 5.50 -15.32 6.89
N ARG A 98 5.54 -15.27 5.57
CA ARG A 98 6.79 -15.22 4.80
C ARG A 98 7.06 -13.82 4.29
N TYR A 99 8.31 -13.40 4.38
CA TYR A 99 8.73 -12.08 3.91
C TYR A 99 9.18 -12.15 2.45
N PHE A 100 8.85 -11.13 1.67
CA PHE A 100 9.34 -11.02 0.29
C PHE A 100 9.66 -9.59 -0.14
N ALA A 101 10.50 -9.46 -1.16
CA ALA A 101 10.75 -8.19 -1.84
C ALA A 101 10.77 -8.38 -3.36
N ILE A 102 10.00 -7.55 -4.08
CA ILE A 102 10.01 -7.49 -5.55
C ILE A 102 11.08 -6.48 -5.96
N MET A 103 12.24 -6.98 -6.37
CA MET A 103 13.35 -6.17 -6.85
C MET A 103 13.26 -5.99 -8.36
N SER A 104 13.29 -4.73 -8.82
CA SER A 104 13.08 -4.44 -10.24
C SER A 104 13.71 -3.10 -10.66
N MET A 105 13.50 -2.73 -11.92
CA MET A 105 13.79 -1.38 -12.44
C MET A 105 12.50 -0.72 -12.90
N GLN A 106 12.50 0.61 -13.00
CA GLN A 106 11.35 1.34 -13.57
C GLN A 106 10.98 0.80 -14.94
N ARG A 107 9.67 0.70 -15.20
CA ARG A 107 9.06 0.26 -16.47
C ARG A 107 9.37 -1.20 -16.87
N SER A 108 9.68 -2.05 -15.90
CA SER A 108 9.89 -3.49 -16.10
C SER A 108 8.68 -4.36 -15.78
N GLY A 109 7.49 -3.75 -15.61
CA GLY A 109 6.24 -4.48 -15.35
C GLY A 109 5.96 -4.78 -13.88
N SER A 110 6.83 -4.36 -12.95
CA SER A 110 6.68 -4.62 -11.51
C SER A 110 5.43 -4.02 -10.88
N GLY A 111 4.93 -2.87 -11.35
CA GLY A 111 3.64 -2.33 -10.90
C GLY A 111 2.45 -3.21 -11.27
N TRP A 112 2.43 -3.76 -12.49
CA TRP A 112 1.39 -4.71 -12.92
C TRP A 112 1.51 -6.03 -12.17
N PHE A 113 2.72 -6.57 -12.07
CA PHE A 113 3.00 -7.81 -11.33
C PHE A 113 2.59 -7.72 -9.86
N GLU A 114 2.90 -6.60 -9.20
CA GLU A 114 2.46 -6.34 -7.83
C GLU A 114 0.92 -6.37 -7.69
N THR A 115 0.18 -5.79 -8.64
CA THR A 115 -1.30 -5.86 -8.58
C THR A 115 -1.83 -7.29 -8.73
N LEU A 116 -1.13 -8.17 -9.46
CA LEU A 116 -1.48 -9.59 -9.53
C LEU A 116 -1.27 -10.26 -8.18
N LEU A 117 -0.14 -10.02 -7.51
CA LEU A 117 0.10 -10.58 -6.19
C LEU A 117 -0.90 -10.06 -5.15
N ASN A 118 -1.20 -8.77 -5.17
CA ASN A 118 -2.19 -8.16 -4.28
C ASN A 118 -3.63 -8.61 -4.56
N ASN A 119 -3.91 -9.28 -5.67
CA ASN A 119 -5.20 -9.95 -5.88
C ASN A 119 -5.35 -11.21 -5.02
N HIS A 120 -4.25 -11.86 -4.60
CA HIS A 120 -4.29 -13.04 -3.74
C HIS A 120 -4.68 -12.66 -2.30
N THR A 121 -5.69 -13.32 -1.71
CA THR A 121 -6.23 -12.96 -0.37
C THR A 121 -5.19 -12.97 0.76
N ASN A 122 -4.14 -13.79 0.65
CA ASN A 122 -3.11 -13.94 1.70
C ASN A 122 -1.76 -13.27 1.37
N ILE A 123 -1.63 -12.54 0.26
CA ILE A 123 -0.40 -11.79 -0.08
C ILE A 123 -0.64 -10.28 0.09
N SER A 124 0.26 -9.59 0.77
CA SER A 124 0.26 -8.13 0.93
C SER A 124 1.59 -7.53 0.46
N SER A 125 1.59 -6.83 -0.67
CA SER A 125 2.72 -6.01 -1.15
C SER A 125 2.42 -4.52 -0.94
N ASN A 126 3.28 -3.84 -0.19
CA ASN A 126 3.06 -2.48 0.29
C ASN A 126 3.52 -1.37 -0.68
N GLY A 127 3.70 -1.67 -1.97
CA GLY A 127 4.11 -0.67 -2.95
C GLY A 127 5.60 -0.32 -2.89
N GLU A 128 5.93 0.80 -3.54
CA GLU A 128 7.29 1.31 -3.72
C GLU A 128 7.70 2.25 -2.58
N ILE A 129 7.78 1.70 -1.37
CA ILE A 129 7.94 2.49 -0.14
C ILE A 129 9.24 3.30 -0.09
N PHE A 130 10.32 2.80 -0.71
CA PHE A 130 11.64 3.44 -0.77
C PHE A 130 11.81 4.47 -1.91
N SER A 131 10.74 4.78 -2.65
CA SER A 131 10.71 5.96 -3.52
C SER A 131 10.89 7.25 -2.73
N VAL A 132 10.45 7.27 -1.47
CA VAL A 132 10.60 8.40 -0.54
C VAL A 132 12.04 8.45 0.00
N LYS A 133 12.76 9.52 -0.32
CA LYS A 133 14.20 9.69 0.00
C LYS A 133 14.53 9.52 1.48
N VAL A 134 13.71 10.08 2.38
CA VAL A 134 13.94 10.03 3.84
C VAL A 134 14.01 8.59 4.37
N ARG A 135 13.23 7.67 3.80
CA ARG A 135 13.18 6.26 4.22
C ARG A 135 14.43 5.46 3.82
N ARG A 136 15.30 6.04 2.99
CA ARG A 136 16.55 5.44 2.51
C ARG A 136 17.73 6.40 2.68
N SER A 137 17.69 7.22 3.73
CA SER A 137 18.77 8.16 4.07
C SER A 137 20.05 7.44 4.49
N ASN A 138 19.92 6.31 5.17
CA ASN A 138 21.00 5.42 5.59
C ASN A 138 20.46 3.99 5.81
N VAL A 139 21.35 3.04 6.08
CA VAL A 139 21.01 1.61 6.27
C VAL A 139 20.13 1.35 7.50
N SER A 140 20.34 2.07 8.61
CA SER A 140 19.51 1.93 9.83
C SER A 140 18.04 2.27 9.53
N THR A 141 17.81 3.42 8.87
CA THR A 141 16.45 3.85 8.48
C THR A 141 15.78 2.85 7.55
N ILE A 142 16.55 2.22 6.65
CA ILE A 142 16.06 1.17 5.77
C ILE A 142 15.60 -0.03 6.59
N PHE A 143 16.41 -0.50 7.54
CA PHE A 143 16.09 -1.66 8.37
C PHE A 143 14.90 -1.40 9.29
N GLU A 144 14.84 -0.24 9.94
CA GLU A 144 13.67 0.17 10.73
C GLU A 144 12.39 0.16 9.89
N THR A 145 12.48 0.60 8.64
CA THR A 145 11.32 0.59 7.73
C THR A 145 10.94 -0.84 7.33
N LEU A 146 11.91 -1.71 7.01
CA LEU A 146 11.67 -3.11 6.69
C LEU A 146 11.04 -3.85 7.88
N ASP A 147 11.57 -3.66 9.09
CA ASP A 147 11.05 -4.28 10.31
C ASP A 147 9.60 -3.89 10.56
N ARG A 148 9.23 -2.62 10.34
CA ARG A 148 7.83 -2.18 10.43
C ARG A 148 6.93 -2.84 9.39
N ILE A 149 7.40 -3.03 8.16
CA ILE A 149 6.62 -3.71 7.11
C ILE A 149 6.42 -5.17 7.46
N TYR A 150 7.50 -5.85 7.85
CA TYR A 150 7.50 -7.28 8.12
C TYR A 150 6.79 -7.64 9.44
N ASN A 151 6.76 -6.73 10.43
CA ASN A 151 5.89 -6.85 11.60
C ASN A 151 4.41 -6.52 11.33
N LEU A 152 4.04 -6.25 10.07
CA LEU A 152 2.69 -5.86 9.65
C LEU A 152 2.19 -4.53 10.26
N ASP A 153 3.09 -3.65 10.71
CA ASP A 153 2.78 -2.33 11.27
C ASP A 153 2.69 -1.23 10.20
N TRP A 154 2.84 -1.60 8.93
CA TRP A 154 2.79 -0.65 7.82
C TRP A 154 1.35 -0.48 7.29
N MET A 155 0.82 0.73 7.46
CA MET A 155 -0.49 1.10 6.91
C MET A 155 -0.36 1.57 5.46
N SER A 156 -1.03 0.86 4.55
CA SER A 156 -1.15 1.20 3.13
C SER A 156 -2.51 0.74 2.59
N SER A 157 -2.86 1.16 1.38
CA SER A 157 -4.07 0.67 0.71
C SER A 157 -4.04 -0.83 0.39
N ALA A 158 -2.87 -1.45 0.45
CA ALA A 158 -2.69 -2.89 0.28
C ALA A 158 -2.69 -3.67 1.60
N SER A 159 -2.79 -2.99 2.76
CA SER A 159 -2.75 -3.62 4.07
C SER A 159 -3.87 -4.64 4.21
N LYS A 160 -3.48 -5.91 4.22
CA LYS A 160 -4.30 -7.05 4.64
C LYS A 160 -3.93 -7.39 6.06
N ASN A 161 -4.94 -7.56 6.87
CA ASN A 161 -4.89 -7.51 8.31
C ASN A 161 -4.62 -8.91 8.87
N GLU A 162 -5.65 -9.71 9.08
CA GLU A 162 -5.53 -10.83 10.01
C GLU A 162 -4.75 -12.02 9.43
N CYS A 163 -5.13 -12.47 8.23
CA CYS A 163 -4.66 -13.74 7.66
C CYS A 163 -3.65 -13.58 6.52
N THR A 164 -2.85 -12.51 6.55
CA THR A 164 -1.70 -12.37 5.65
C THR A 164 -0.71 -13.50 5.90
N ALA A 165 -0.33 -14.21 4.83
CA ALA A 165 0.63 -15.32 4.86
C ALA A 165 1.93 -14.98 4.13
N ALA A 166 1.92 -13.97 3.26
CA ALA A 166 3.13 -13.40 2.67
C ALA A 166 3.04 -11.87 2.68
N VAL A 167 4.04 -11.20 3.23
CA VAL A 167 4.12 -9.74 3.26
C VAL A 167 5.43 -9.25 2.64
N GLY A 168 5.33 -8.15 1.90
CA GLY A 168 6.48 -7.61 1.20
C GLY A 168 6.27 -6.22 0.66
N LEU A 169 7.17 -5.86 -0.24
CA LEU A 169 7.22 -4.56 -0.89
C LEU A 169 7.80 -4.67 -2.30
N LYS A 170 7.61 -3.61 -3.07
CA LYS A 170 8.31 -3.40 -4.34
C LYS A 170 9.48 -2.45 -4.12
N TRP A 171 10.64 -2.77 -4.68
CA TRP A 171 11.85 -1.98 -4.50
C TRP A 171 12.63 -1.86 -5.80
N MET A 172 12.85 -0.63 -6.26
CA MET A 172 13.62 -0.38 -7.46
C MET A 172 15.12 -0.35 -7.18
N LEU A 173 15.95 -0.89 -8.07
CA LEU A 173 17.41 -0.97 -7.90
C LEU A 173 18.06 0.41 -7.59
N ASN A 174 17.52 1.48 -8.16
CA ASN A 174 18.03 2.85 -7.96
C ASN A 174 17.55 3.53 -6.66
N GLN A 175 16.89 2.81 -5.75
CA GLN A 175 16.30 3.36 -4.52
C GLN A 175 17.07 2.94 -3.27
N GLY A 176 18.38 3.11 -3.26
CA GLY A 176 19.24 2.72 -2.13
C GLY A 176 19.60 1.24 -2.09
N LEU A 177 18.83 0.39 -2.79
CA LEU A 177 19.03 -1.06 -2.84
C LEU A 177 20.44 -1.45 -3.33
N MET A 178 20.90 -0.87 -4.44
CA MET A 178 22.25 -1.15 -4.97
C MET A 178 23.37 -0.51 -4.15
N GLN A 179 23.07 0.59 -3.43
CA GLN A 179 24.04 1.35 -2.65
C GLN A 179 24.40 0.62 -1.35
N HIS A 180 23.41 0.05 -0.67
CA HIS A 180 23.55 -0.69 0.60
C HIS A 180 23.39 -2.21 0.41
N HIS A 181 23.83 -2.74 -0.74
CA HIS A 181 23.52 -4.12 -1.13
C HIS A 181 24.09 -5.16 -0.16
N LYS A 182 25.26 -4.93 0.44
CA LYS A 182 25.90 -5.92 1.34
C LYS A 182 25.06 -6.11 2.60
N GLU A 183 24.70 -5.00 3.22
CA GLU A 183 23.92 -4.95 4.44
C GLU A 183 22.49 -5.46 4.20
N ILE A 184 21.89 -5.12 3.05
CA ILE A 184 20.55 -5.61 2.68
C ILE A 184 20.57 -7.12 2.42
N VAL A 185 21.60 -7.66 1.76
CA VAL A 185 21.75 -9.11 1.56
C VAL A 185 21.88 -9.84 2.90
N GLU A 186 22.67 -9.31 3.82
CA GLU A 186 22.80 -9.85 5.18
C GLU A 186 21.46 -9.83 5.93
N TYR A 187 20.74 -8.70 5.88
CA TYR A 187 19.39 -8.60 6.44
C TYR A 187 18.46 -9.64 5.84
N PHE A 188 18.45 -9.79 4.51
CA PHE A 188 17.57 -10.71 3.80
C PHE A 188 17.83 -12.16 4.18
N ASN A 189 19.11 -12.55 4.28
CA ASN A 189 19.48 -13.91 4.68
C ASN A 189 19.16 -14.18 6.15
N THR A 190 19.42 -13.22 7.03
CA THR A 190 19.16 -13.33 8.48
C THR A 190 17.66 -13.39 8.78
N ARG A 191 16.87 -12.63 8.02
CA ARG A 191 15.41 -12.46 8.22
C ARG A 191 14.59 -13.33 7.27
N GLY A 192 15.19 -14.25 6.53
CA GLY A 192 14.46 -15.16 5.64
C GLY A 192 13.64 -14.46 4.54
N VAL A 193 14.11 -13.34 4.01
CA VAL A 193 13.37 -12.59 2.99
C VAL A 193 13.54 -13.24 1.61
N SER A 194 12.42 -13.64 1.02
CA SER A 194 12.36 -14.21 -0.33
C SER A 194 12.42 -13.11 -1.40
N THR A 195 13.40 -13.17 -2.29
CA THR A 195 13.61 -12.14 -3.31
C THR A 195 12.97 -12.52 -4.64
N ILE A 196 12.15 -11.64 -5.21
CA ILE A 196 11.60 -11.79 -6.56
C ILE A 196 12.29 -10.77 -7.47
N LEU A 197 13.22 -11.24 -8.30
CA LEU A 197 13.96 -10.42 -9.25
C LEU A 197 13.17 -10.35 -10.57
N LEU A 198 12.49 -9.23 -10.82
CA LEU A 198 11.65 -9.04 -12.00
C LEU A 198 12.27 -8.01 -12.95
N PHE A 199 12.69 -8.45 -14.13
CA PHE A 199 13.27 -7.60 -15.17
C PHE A 199 12.49 -7.67 -16.48
N ARG A 200 12.90 -6.85 -17.45
CA ARG A 200 12.31 -6.82 -18.78
C ARG A 200 13.41 -7.05 -19.81
N ARG A 201 13.23 -8.04 -20.70
CA ARG A 201 14.23 -8.38 -21.72
C ARG A 201 14.31 -7.30 -22.79
N ASN A 202 13.18 -6.80 -23.29
CA ASN A 202 13.21 -5.78 -24.34
C ASN A 202 13.52 -4.39 -23.75
N LEU A 203 14.80 -4.02 -23.76
CA LEU A 203 15.29 -2.77 -23.17
C LEU A 203 14.95 -1.53 -24.01
N LEU A 204 14.82 -1.67 -25.34
CA LEU A 204 14.33 -0.58 -26.20
C LEU A 204 12.88 -0.22 -25.86
N ARG A 205 12.01 -1.24 -25.74
CA ARG A 205 10.61 -1.05 -25.33
C ARG A 205 10.51 -0.46 -23.92
N ARG A 206 11.40 -0.88 -23.01
CA ARG A 206 11.52 -0.28 -21.69
C ARG A 206 11.86 1.22 -21.79
N MET A 207 12.84 1.60 -22.61
CA MET A 207 13.27 2.98 -22.82
C MET A 207 12.13 3.85 -23.37
N ILE A 208 11.41 3.39 -24.40
CA ILE A 208 10.23 4.10 -24.92
C ILE A 208 9.20 4.32 -23.81
N SER A 209 8.95 3.29 -23.00
CA SER A 209 8.01 3.43 -21.89
C SER A 209 8.50 4.36 -20.78
N ILE A 210 9.80 4.57 -20.60
CA ILE A 210 10.36 5.56 -19.68
C ILE A 210 10.12 6.97 -20.24
N LEU A 211 10.44 7.19 -21.52
CA LEU A 211 10.26 8.48 -22.18
C LEU A 211 8.79 8.90 -22.21
N ALA A 212 7.88 7.99 -22.57
CA ALA A 212 6.45 8.25 -22.56
C ALA A 212 5.91 8.56 -21.15
N ASN A 213 6.43 7.88 -20.11
CA ASN A 213 6.05 8.17 -18.72
C ASN A 213 6.60 9.52 -18.24
N SER A 214 7.76 9.95 -18.74
CA SER A 214 8.29 11.30 -18.46
C SER A 214 7.40 12.36 -19.10
N TYR A 215 7.07 12.17 -20.39
CA TYR A 215 6.15 13.05 -21.09
C TYR A 215 4.79 13.16 -20.38
N ASP A 216 4.19 12.05 -19.97
CA ASP A 216 2.93 12.06 -19.21
C ASP A 216 3.03 12.82 -17.88
N ARG A 217 4.19 12.80 -17.21
CA ARG A 217 4.40 13.56 -15.97
C ARG A 217 4.36 15.07 -16.23
N ASP A 218 4.93 15.50 -17.35
CA ASP A 218 5.12 16.90 -17.67
C ASP A 218 3.90 17.49 -18.39
N ALA A 219 3.43 16.82 -19.44
CA ALA A 219 2.31 17.25 -20.27
C ALA A 219 0.93 16.90 -19.68
N LYS A 220 0.86 15.86 -18.85
CA LYS A 220 -0.37 15.39 -18.17
C LYS A 220 -1.60 15.32 -19.08
N PRO A 221 -1.52 14.58 -20.21
CA PRO A 221 -2.57 14.53 -21.23
C PRO A 221 -3.90 13.94 -20.74
N LEU A 222 -3.92 13.27 -19.59
CA LEU A 222 -5.13 12.75 -18.96
C LEU A 222 -5.74 13.77 -17.99
N ASN A 223 -6.32 14.83 -18.55
CA ASN A 223 -6.99 15.91 -17.80
C ASN A 223 -6.12 16.50 -16.68
N GLY A 224 -4.86 16.80 -16.97
CA GLY A 224 -3.95 17.41 -15.99
C GLY A 224 -3.46 16.45 -14.91
N THR A 225 -3.69 15.15 -15.05
CA THR A 225 -3.24 14.12 -14.10
C THR A 225 -2.16 13.22 -14.71
N HIS A 226 -1.05 13.04 -14.00
CA HIS A 226 -0.04 12.03 -14.34
C HIS A 226 -0.53 10.63 -13.94
N LYS A 227 -0.50 9.66 -14.86
CA LYS A 227 -0.82 8.26 -14.58
C LYS A 227 0.24 7.31 -15.12
N SER A 228 1.10 6.83 -14.22
CA SER A 228 2.09 5.80 -14.54
C SER A 228 1.47 4.46 -14.97
N HIS A 229 0.23 4.19 -14.57
CA HIS A 229 -0.56 3.00 -14.92
C HIS A 229 -2.01 3.41 -15.20
N VAL A 230 -2.65 2.71 -16.12
CA VAL A 230 -4.03 2.99 -16.55
C VAL A 230 -4.90 1.74 -16.46
N HIS A 231 -6.21 1.95 -16.32
CA HIS A 231 -7.20 0.88 -16.20
C HIS A 231 -8.17 0.83 -17.38
N SER A 232 -8.14 1.84 -18.26
CA SER A 232 -8.97 1.91 -19.46
C SER A 232 -8.12 1.78 -20.73
N PRO A 233 -8.59 1.02 -21.74
CA PRO A 233 -7.99 1.03 -23.09
C PRO A 233 -7.95 2.42 -23.72
N TYR A 234 -8.92 3.29 -23.41
CA TYR A 234 -8.98 4.66 -23.93
C TYR A 234 -7.83 5.52 -23.37
N GLU A 235 -7.64 5.51 -22.04
CA GLU A 235 -6.51 6.20 -21.41
C GLU A 235 -5.17 5.66 -21.91
N ALA A 236 -5.08 4.33 -22.09
CA ALA A 236 -3.90 3.70 -22.66
C ALA A 236 -3.58 4.20 -24.08
N ALA A 237 -4.61 4.39 -24.92
CA ALA A 237 -4.44 4.92 -26.27
C ALA A 237 -3.96 6.38 -26.28
N ILE A 238 -4.49 7.22 -25.38
CA ILE A 238 -4.01 8.61 -25.21
C ILE A 238 -2.54 8.62 -24.84
N LEU A 239 -2.13 7.84 -23.83
CA LEU A 239 -0.72 7.82 -23.40
C LEU A 239 0.21 7.22 -24.47
N ALA A 240 -0.26 6.22 -25.23
CA ALA A 240 0.51 5.61 -26.31
C ALA A 240 0.61 6.49 -27.57
N SER A 241 -0.16 7.58 -27.68
CA SER A 241 -0.11 8.49 -28.82
C SER A 241 1.20 9.27 -28.89
N TYR A 242 1.85 9.48 -27.74
CA TYR A 242 3.15 10.13 -27.69
C TYR A 242 4.25 9.22 -28.24
N LYS A 243 4.99 9.71 -29.24
CA LYS A 243 6.10 9.00 -29.88
C LYS A 243 7.41 9.74 -29.59
N PRO A 244 8.27 9.25 -28.69
CA PRO A 244 9.55 9.88 -28.43
C PRO A 244 10.47 9.84 -29.66
N VAL A 245 11.32 10.86 -29.77
CA VAL A 245 12.55 10.82 -30.58
C VAL A 245 13.65 10.20 -29.73
N ILE A 246 14.32 9.18 -30.25
CA ILE A 246 15.42 8.49 -29.56
C ILE A 246 16.74 8.91 -30.20
N ASN A 247 17.69 9.32 -29.36
CA ASN A 247 19.05 9.62 -29.83
C ASN A 247 19.78 8.32 -30.21
N ALA A 248 19.92 8.07 -31.50
CA ALA A 248 20.56 6.88 -32.05
C ALA A 248 22.03 6.74 -31.62
N THR A 249 22.75 7.86 -31.49
CA THR A 249 24.18 7.89 -31.12
C THR A 249 24.42 7.39 -29.70
N THR A 250 23.51 7.67 -28.77
CA THR A 250 23.64 7.26 -27.34
C THR A 250 22.88 5.99 -27.01
N LEU A 251 22.10 5.44 -27.94
CA LEU A 251 21.21 4.30 -27.71
C LEU A 251 21.97 3.05 -27.22
N ILE A 252 22.99 2.61 -27.94
CA ILE A 252 23.80 1.42 -27.58
C ILE A 252 24.46 1.57 -26.19
N PRO A 253 25.14 2.70 -25.87
CA PRO A 253 25.67 2.95 -24.53
C PRO A 253 24.61 2.84 -23.43
N ILE A 254 23.42 3.42 -23.63
CA ILE A 254 22.32 3.37 -22.66
C ILE A 254 21.82 1.93 -22.45
N LEU A 255 21.60 1.19 -23.54
CA LEU A 255 21.17 -0.22 -23.47
C LEU A 255 22.20 -1.07 -22.71
N ARG A 256 23.49 -0.85 -22.97
CA ARG A 256 24.59 -1.53 -22.27
C ARG A 256 24.60 -1.23 -20.78
N GLN A 257 24.46 0.04 -20.40
CA GLN A 257 24.44 0.44 -18.99
C GLN A 257 23.28 -0.23 -18.23
N VAL A 258 22.11 -0.35 -18.85
CA VAL A 258 20.95 -1.02 -18.24
C VAL A 258 21.18 -2.53 -18.10
N GLU A 259 21.76 -3.17 -19.11
CA GLU A 259 22.16 -4.59 -19.05
C GLU A 259 23.18 -4.84 -17.92
N GLU A 260 24.21 -4.00 -17.82
CA GLU A 260 25.21 -4.07 -16.75
C GLU A 260 24.60 -3.85 -15.36
N THR A 261 23.67 -2.90 -15.22
CA THR A 261 22.96 -2.67 -13.95
C THR A 261 22.13 -3.88 -13.56
N THR A 262 21.48 -4.54 -14.54
CA THR A 262 20.73 -5.78 -14.31
C THR A 262 21.66 -6.90 -13.84
N LYS A 263 22.78 -7.09 -14.54
CA LYS A 263 23.79 -8.09 -14.18
C LYS A 263 24.34 -7.86 -12.77
N LYS A 264 24.66 -6.60 -12.42
CA LYS A 264 25.10 -6.24 -11.06
C LYS A 264 24.04 -6.54 -10.01
N GLY A 265 22.77 -6.24 -10.29
CA GLY A 265 21.66 -6.57 -9.37
C GLY A 265 21.54 -8.07 -9.14
N LEU A 266 21.59 -8.88 -10.21
CA LEU A 266 21.58 -10.34 -10.11
C LEU A 266 22.78 -10.85 -9.29
N GLU A 267 23.97 -10.32 -9.55
CA GLU A 267 25.20 -10.72 -8.87
C GLU A 267 25.17 -10.38 -7.37
N TYR A 268 24.73 -9.18 -7.01
CA TYR A 268 24.67 -8.75 -5.61
C TYR A 268 23.71 -9.60 -4.78
N PHE A 269 22.58 -10.01 -5.35
CA PHE A 269 21.54 -10.75 -4.65
C PHE A 269 21.57 -12.27 -4.93
N LYS A 270 22.63 -12.79 -5.57
CA LYS A 270 22.72 -14.22 -5.93
C LYS A 270 22.70 -15.17 -4.73
N SER A 271 23.15 -14.69 -3.56
CA SER A 271 23.21 -15.49 -2.33
C SER A 271 21.92 -15.44 -1.50
N THR A 272 20.95 -14.61 -1.88
CA THR A 272 19.64 -14.62 -1.22
C THR A 272 18.78 -15.76 -1.74
N ARG A 273 17.76 -16.15 -0.98
CA ARG A 273 16.70 -17.01 -1.50
C ARG A 273 15.92 -16.22 -2.57
N HIS A 274 16.06 -16.58 -3.84
CA HIS A 274 15.49 -15.79 -4.94
C HIS A 274 14.86 -16.61 -6.07
N ILE A 275 13.96 -15.95 -6.81
CA ILE A 275 13.45 -16.37 -8.12
C ILE A 275 13.69 -15.25 -9.13
N ILE A 276 14.10 -15.61 -10.35
CA ILE A 276 14.33 -14.66 -11.45
C ILE A 276 13.20 -14.77 -12.45
N LEU A 277 12.58 -13.64 -12.76
CA LEU A 277 11.47 -13.53 -13.70
C LEU A 277 11.76 -12.45 -14.73
N TYR A 278 11.31 -12.70 -15.95
CA TYR A 278 11.23 -11.67 -16.98
C TYR A 278 9.77 -11.38 -17.32
N TYR A 279 9.45 -10.10 -17.48
CA TYR A 279 8.10 -9.62 -17.80
C TYR A 279 7.49 -10.37 -18.98
N GLU A 280 8.27 -10.60 -20.03
CA GLU A 280 7.85 -11.32 -21.23
C GLU A 280 7.40 -12.75 -20.91
N ASP A 281 8.11 -13.44 -20.02
CA ASP A 281 7.82 -14.82 -19.60
C ASP A 281 6.54 -14.87 -18.77
N VAL A 282 6.33 -13.89 -17.87
CA VAL A 282 5.12 -13.79 -17.04
C VAL A 282 3.88 -13.47 -17.88
N VAL A 283 4.03 -12.68 -18.96
CA VAL A 283 2.91 -12.38 -19.87
C VAL A 283 2.61 -13.54 -20.82
N LYS A 284 3.64 -14.25 -21.33
CA LYS A 284 3.44 -15.38 -22.27
C LYS A 284 2.96 -16.63 -21.55
N ASN A 285 3.46 -16.89 -20.34
CA ASN A 285 3.20 -18.13 -19.62
C ASN A 285 2.64 -17.87 -18.21
N HIS A 286 1.32 -18.07 -18.07
CA HIS A 286 0.63 -17.90 -16.78
C HIS A 286 1.08 -18.91 -15.70
N THR A 287 1.74 -20.02 -16.04
CA THR A 287 2.29 -20.94 -15.02
C THR A 287 3.35 -20.27 -14.15
N LYS A 288 4.02 -19.22 -14.65
CA LYS A 288 4.99 -18.45 -13.86
C LYS A 288 4.38 -17.79 -12.62
N LEU A 289 3.10 -17.41 -12.67
CA LEU A 289 2.40 -16.89 -11.49
C LEU A 289 2.10 -17.99 -10.47
N ALA A 290 1.90 -19.23 -10.91
CA ALA A 290 1.76 -20.37 -10.01
C ALA A 290 3.10 -20.72 -9.33
N GLU A 291 4.22 -20.65 -10.07
CA GLU A 291 5.58 -20.81 -9.52
C GLU A 291 5.88 -19.76 -8.44
N VAL A 292 5.46 -18.51 -8.63
CA VAL A 292 5.63 -17.44 -7.61
C VAL A 292 4.79 -17.71 -6.36
N GLN A 293 3.55 -18.14 -6.51
CA GLN A 293 2.70 -18.50 -5.36
C GLN A 293 3.30 -19.67 -4.57
N GLU A 294 3.85 -20.65 -5.26
CA GLU A 294 4.55 -21.79 -4.64
C GLU A 294 5.86 -21.36 -3.97
N PHE A 295 6.64 -20.47 -4.61
CA PHE A 295 7.86 -19.90 -4.04
C PHE A 295 7.59 -19.15 -2.71
N LEU A 296 6.46 -18.43 -2.65
CA LEU A 296 5.97 -17.72 -1.46
C LEU A 296 5.16 -18.64 -0.50
N LYS A 297 4.98 -19.92 -0.83
CA LYS A 297 4.23 -20.92 -0.06
C LYS A 297 2.81 -20.48 0.29
N VAL A 298 2.12 -19.87 -0.67
CA VAL A 298 0.69 -19.57 -0.56
C VAL A 298 -0.12 -20.47 -1.49
N PRO A 299 -1.41 -20.71 -1.21
CA PRO A 299 -2.27 -21.51 -2.08
C PRO A 299 -2.31 -20.97 -3.51
N LYS A 300 -2.30 -21.85 -4.51
CA LYS A 300 -2.43 -21.45 -5.91
C LYS A 300 -3.83 -20.90 -6.16
N ARG A 301 -3.92 -19.69 -6.68
CA ARG A 301 -5.17 -19.05 -7.14
C ARG A 301 -4.99 -18.38 -8.49
N GLU A 302 -6.10 -18.14 -9.16
CA GLU A 302 -6.14 -17.29 -10.35
C GLU A 302 -5.88 -15.84 -9.93
N LEU A 303 -4.86 -15.20 -10.52
CA LEU A 303 -4.50 -13.81 -10.21
C LEU A 303 -4.93 -12.89 -11.35
N LYS A 304 -5.64 -11.81 -11.02
CA LYS A 304 -6.16 -10.83 -11.97
C LYS A 304 -5.64 -9.42 -11.69
N SER A 305 -5.41 -8.66 -12.75
CA SER A 305 -5.04 -7.24 -12.68
C SER A 305 -6.00 -6.42 -13.53
N ARG A 306 -6.38 -5.24 -13.02
CA ARG A 306 -7.14 -4.24 -13.78
C ARG A 306 -6.25 -3.36 -14.65
N GLN A 307 -4.92 -3.45 -14.55
CA GLN A 307 -4.04 -2.59 -15.34
C GLN A 307 -4.00 -3.03 -16.79
N VAL A 308 -3.97 -2.05 -17.70
CA VAL A 308 -3.89 -2.27 -19.15
C VAL A 308 -2.50 -1.89 -19.67
N LYS A 309 -1.95 -2.70 -20.58
CA LYS A 309 -0.69 -2.40 -21.27
C LYS A 309 -0.88 -1.19 -22.20
N ILE A 310 -0.09 -0.13 -21.97
CA ILE A 310 -0.12 1.13 -22.74
C ILE A 310 0.35 0.88 -24.19
N HIS A 311 1.63 0.52 -24.37
CA HIS A 311 2.20 0.29 -25.70
C HIS A 311 1.92 -1.14 -26.19
N LYS A 312 1.04 -1.29 -27.19
CA LYS A 312 0.72 -2.55 -27.87
C LYS A 312 1.23 -2.55 -29.31
N GLY A 313 1.46 -3.72 -29.91
CA GLY A 313 1.92 -3.84 -31.30
C GLY A 313 3.40 -3.51 -31.52
N SER A 314 3.74 -3.19 -32.77
CA SER A 314 5.12 -2.92 -33.23
C SER A 314 5.72 -1.69 -32.55
N LEU A 315 7.03 -1.72 -32.31
CA LEU A 315 7.78 -0.58 -31.76
C LEU A 315 7.86 0.61 -32.72
N SER A 316 7.85 0.36 -34.02
CA SER A 316 7.83 1.40 -35.06
C SER A 316 6.63 2.35 -34.92
N ASN A 317 5.52 1.87 -34.36
CA ASN A 317 4.35 2.70 -34.12
C ASN A 317 4.52 3.67 -32.94
N HIS A 318 5.51 3.46 -32.08
CA HIS A 318 5.72 4.18 -30.82
C HIS A 318 7.01 5.02 -30.79
N ILE A 319 7.69 5.18 -31.94
CA ILE A 319 8.92 5.98 -32.05
C ILE A 319 8.77 6.91 -33.27
N GLN A 320 9.19 8.16 -33.14
CA GLN A 320 9.11 9.14 -34.23
C GLN A 320 10.19 8.91 -35.29
N ASN A 321 11.43 8.66 -34.88
CA ASN A 321 12.58 8.43 -35.76
C ASN A 321 12.97 6.94 -35.85
N TRP A 322 11.99 6.08 -36.17
CA TRP A 322 12.18 4.61 -36.21
C TRP A 322 13.36 4.18 -37.09
N VAL A 323 13.51 4.78 -38.27
CA VAL A 323 14.56 4.42 -39.25
C VAL A 323 15.96 4.58 -38.64
N ASP A 324 16.20 5.64 -37.88
CA ASP A 324 17.50 5.87 -37.24
C ASP A 324 17.77 4.85 -36.12
N VAL A 325 16.74 4.52 -35.35
CA VAL A 325 16.82 3.51 -34.27
C VAL A 325 17.07 2.13 -34.83
N GLU A 326 16.36 1.75 -35.88
CA GLU A 326 16.54 0.49 -36.59
C GLU A 326 17.95 0.39 -37.15
N LYS A 327 18.42 1.42 -37.88
CA LYS A 327 19.78 1.47 -38.41
C LYS A 327 20.85 1.38 -37.31
N ALA A 328 20.63 2.00 -36.16
CA ALA A 328 21.57 1.97 -35.04
C ALA A 328 21.66 0.60 -34.35
N LEU A 329 20.58 -0.19 -34.36
CA LEU A 329 20.55 -1.49 -33.70
C LEU A 329 20.79 -2.68 -34.63
N ASN A 330 20.52 -2.52 -35.92
CA ASN A 330 20.71 -3.59 -36.92
C ASN A 330 22.16 -4.05 -36.98
N GLY A 331 22.40 -5.37 -37.00
CA GLY A 331 23.75 -5.94 -36.98
C GLY A 331 24.47 -5.85 -35.63
N THR A 332 23.80 -5.37 -34.58
CA THR A 332 24.36 -5.32 -33.22
C THR A 332 23.75 -6.41 -32.33
N LYS A 333 24.37 -6.68 -31.17
CA LYS A 333 23.80 -7.62 -30.18
C LYS A 333 22.40 -7.22 -29.66
N TYR A 334 21.98 -5.99 -29.89
CA TYR A 334 20.67 -5.45 -29.47
C TYR A 334 19.63 -5.47 -30.59
N GLU A 335 19.95 -5.97 -31.79
CA GLU A 335 19.02 -6.07 -32.92
C GLU A 335 17.72 -6.78 -32.53
N SER A 336 17.83 -7.82 -31.67
CA SER A 336 16.68 -8.56 -31.15
C SER A 336 15.60 -7.67 -30.51
N TYR A 337 15.97 -6.49 -29.98
CA TYR A 337 15.04 -5.55 -29.35
C TYR A 337 14.13 -4.80 -30.34
N LEU A 338 14.47 -4.79 -31.63
CA LEU A 338 13.62 -4.23 -32.68
C LEU A 338 12.32 -5.03 -32.87
N HIS A 339 12.33 -6.30 -32.49
CA HIS A 339 11.21 -7.21 -32.69
C HIS A 339 10.26 -7.22 -31.48
N GLY A 340 9.01 -7.65 -31.73
CA GLY A 340 7.98 -7.73 -30.70
C GLY A 340 8.33 -8.68 -29.55
N ASP A 341 7.76 -8.41 -28.37
CA ASP A 341 7.96 -9.18 -27.11
C ASP A 341 7.61 -10.67 -27.25
N TYR A 342 6.85 -11.05 -28.29
CA TYR A 342 6.34 -12.39 -28.52
C TYR A 342 6.60 -12.80 -29.98
N ARG A 343 7.82 -13.27 -30.28
CA ARG A 343 7.94 -14.22 -31.40
C ARG A 343 7.14 -15.46 -30.97
N LYS A 344 6.21 -15.90 -31.83
CA LYS A 344 5.41 -17.12 -31.57
C LYS A 344 6.36 -18.27 -31.25
#